data_AF-A0A0G4K5I7-F1
#
_entry.id   AF-A0A0G4K5I7-F1
#
_cell.length_a   1.000
_cell.length_b   1.000
_cell.length_c   1.000
_cell.angle_alpha   90.00
_cell.angle_beta   90.00
_cell.angle_gamma   90.00
#
_symmetry.space_group_name_H-M   'P 1'
#
loop_
_entity.id
_entity.type
_entity.pdbx_description
1 polymer ?
#
loop_
_entity_poly.entity_id
_entity_poly.type
_entity_poly.pdbx_seq_one_letter_code
_entity_poly.pdbx_strand_id
1 'polypeptide(L)'
;MEMLVKKNPIMKEVYDEYNKFVNTKDLFENYAEYEKNYFDILALNEERIKGREEGLKEGLEKGIEQEEKNKAIFMAKNMKDRDMDLNLISELTGLSIQEIENL
;
A
#
# COMPACT_ATOMS: atom_id res chain seq x y z
N MET A 1 -47.34 -17.29 9.46
CA MET A 1 -46.76 -18.66 9.43
C MET A 1 -47.39 -19.58 10.45
N GLU A 2 -47.54 -19.19 11.72
CA GLU A 2 -48.17 -20.03 12.76
C GLU A 2 -49.57 -20.59 12.38
N MET A 3 -50.39 -19.81 11.67
CA MET A 3 -51.73 -20.25 11.23
C MET A 3 -51.71 -21.34 10.15
N LEU A 4 -50.65 -21.42 9.33
CA LEU A 4 -50.50 -22.46 8.30
C LEU A 4 -49.94 -23.76 8.90
N VAL A 5 -49.00 -23.61 9.83
CA VAL A 5 -48.40 -24.72 10.60
C VAL A 5 -49.45 -25.42 11.48
N LYS A 6 -50.41 -24.68 12.06
CA LYS A 6 -51.49 -25.26 12.88
C LYS A 6 -52.54 -26.05 12.08
N LYS A 7 -52.68 -25.83 10.77
CA LYS A 7 -53.73 -26.44 9.94
C LYS A 7 -53.29 -27.72 9.22
N ASN A 8 -52.00 -27.95 9.05
CA ASN A 8 -51.48 -29.13 8.36
C ASN A 8 -50.22 -29.66 9.08
N PRO A 9 -50.24 -30.89 9.64
CA PRO A 9 -49.09 -31.50 10.31
C PRO A 9 -47.82 -31.50 9.45
N ILE A 10 -47.96 -31.66 8.13
CA ILE A 10 -46.84 -31.65 7.18
C ILE A 10 -46.15 -30.28 7.16
N MET A 11 -46.90 -29.18 7.32
CA MET A 11 -46.30 -27.84 7.36
C MET A 11 -45.48 -27.60 8.62
N LYS A 12 -45.78 -28.31 9.71
CA LYS A 12 -44.94 -28.28 10.91
C LYS A 12 -43.61 -28.99 10.67
N GLU A 13 -43.65 -30.19 10.09
CA GLU A 13 -42.42 -30.94 9.76
C GLU A 13 -41.52 -30.19 8.78
N VAL A 14 -42.10 -29.61 7.72
CA VAL A 14 -41.35 -28.78 6.76
C VAL A 14 -40.71 -27.57 7.45
N TYR A 15 -41.42 -26.93 8.37
CA TYR A 15 -40.91 -25.77 9.09
C TYR A 15 -39.82 -26.14 10.11
N ASP A 16 -39.99 -27.24 10.83
CA ASP A 16 -39.00 -27.75 11.78
C ASP A 16 -37.72 -28.18 11.05
N GLU A 17 -37.83 -28.84 9.90
CA GLU A 17 -36.68 -29.24 9.08
C GLU A 17 -35.97 -28.04 8.43
N TYR A 18 -36.73 -27.06 7.94
CA TYR A 18 -36.18 -25.78 7.47
C TYR A 18 -35.40 -25.08 8.59
N ASN A 19 -35.97 -24.98 9.79
CA ASN A 19 -35.32 -24.33 10.93
C ASN A 19 -34.08 -25.07 11.40
N LYS A 20 -34.04 -26.41 11.34
CA LYS A 20 -32.80 -27.17 11.60
C LYS A 20 -31.73 -26.81 10.58
N PHE A 21 -32.08 -26.75 9.30
CA PHE A 21 -31.15 -26.44 8.23
C PHE A 21 -30.57 -25.02 8.36
N VAL A 22 -31.43 -24.00 8.52
CA VAL A 22 -30.97 -22.60 8.57
C VAL A 22 -30.29 -22.22 9.89
N ASN A 23 -30.62 -22.89 10.99
CA ASN A 23 -29.97 -22.67 12.29
C ASN A 23 -28.82 -23.65 12.57
N THR A 24 -28.32 -24.35 11.55
CA THR A 24 -27.06 -25.07 11.70
C THR A 24 -25.95 -24.06 11.93
N LYS A 25 -25.28 -24.19 13.07
CA LYS A 25 -24.10 -23.40 13.43
C LYS A 25 -23.07 -23.39 12.30
N ASP A 26 -22.90 -24.53 11.63
CA ASP A 26 -22.04 -24.72 10.47
C ASP A 26 -22.36 -23.78 9.30
N LEU A 27 -23.64 -23.52 8.97
CA LEU A 27 -23.99 -22.65 7.84
C LEU A 27 -23.63 -21.19 8.13
N PHE A 28 -23.91 -20.73 9.36
CA PHE A 28 -23.60 -19.36 9.77
C PHE A 28 -22.09 -19.13 9.93
N GLU A 29 -21.38 -20.08 10.54
CA GLU A 29 -19.93 -20.00 10.74
C GLU A 29 -19.18 -20.03 9.39
N ASN A 30 -19.58 -20.92 8.47
CA ASN A 30 -18.97 -20.97 7.13
C ASN A 30 -19.17 -19.65 6.36
N TYR A 31 -20.35 -19.02 6.46
CA TYR A 31 -20.61 -17.75 5.81
C TYR A 31 -19.80 -16.60 6.45
N ALA A 32 -19.74 -16.54 7.77
CA ALA A 32 -18.95 -15.54 8.50
C ALA A 32 -17.45 -15.69 8.21
N GLU A 33 -16.94 -16.92 8.12
CA GLU A 33 -15.56 -17.19 7.74
C GLU A 33 -15.28 -16.80 6.29
N TYR A 34 -16.19 -17.12 5.36
CA TYR A 34 -16.09 -16.68 3.96
C TYR A 34 -16.03 -15.16 3.86
N GLU A 35 -16.94 -14.45 4.53
CA GLU A 35 -17.02 -12.99 4.51
C GLU A 35 -15.74 -12.37 5.09
N LYS A 36 -15.26 -12.88 6.23
CA LYS A 36 -14.00 -12.45 6.82
C LYS A 36 -12.82 -12.65 5.84
N ASN A 37 -12.68 -13.84 5.26
CA ASN A 37 -11.61 -14.14 4.32
C ASN A 37 -11.66 -13.25 3.07
N TYR A 38 -12.87 -12.94 2.59
CA TYR A 38 -13.06 -12.02 1.47
C TYR A 38 -12.56 -10.61 1.81
N PHE A 39 -12.93 -10.07 2.98
CA PHE A 39 -12.46 -8.76 3.42
C PHE A 39 -10.95 -8.74 3.68
N ASP A 40 -10.39 -9.80 4.28
CA ASP A 40 -8.94 -9.92 4.50
C ASP A 40 -8.19 -9.88 3.15
N ILE A 41 -8.69 -10.58 2.11
CA ILE A 41 -8.09 -10.55 0.76
C ILE A 41 -8.19 -9.15 0.14
N LEU A 42 -9.34 -8.47 0.28
CA LEU A 42 -9.52 -7.12 -0.22
C LEU A 42 -8.55 -6.14 0.45
N ALA A 43 -8.47 -6.17 1.78
CA ALA A 43 -7.57 -5.32 2.55
C ALA A 43 -6.10 -5.57 2.14
N LEU A 44 -5.68 -6.83 2.04
CA LEU A 44 -4.33 -7.20 1.59
C LEU A 44 -4.05 -6.70 0.16
N ASN A 45 -5.02 -6.74 -0.74
CA ASN A 45 -4.85 -6.22 -2.10
C ASN A 45 -4.70 -4.69 -2.10
N GLU A 46 -5.49 -3.97 -1.32
CA GLU A 46 -5.36 -2.52 -1.17
C GLU A 46 -4.00 -2.12 -0.59
N GLU A 47 -3.55 -2.80 0.47
CA GLU A 47 -2.24 -2.56 1.08
C GLU A 47 -1.10 -2.83 0.09
N ARG A 48 -1.21 -3.89 -0.72
CA ARG A 48 -0.22 -4.19 -1.78
C ARG A 48 -0.19 -3.13 -2.88
N ILE A 49 -1.33 -2.56 -3.25
CA ILE A 49 -1.39 -1.47 -4.23
C ILE A 49 -0.74 -0.23 -3.63
N LYS A 50 -1.14 0.19 -2.43
CA LYS A 50 -0.56 1.35 -1.74
C LYS A 50 0.95 1.22 -1.56
N GLY A 51 1.43 0.07 -1.08
CA GLY A 51 2.87 -0.16 -0.91
C GLY A 51 3.66 -0.10 -2.21
N ARG A 52 3.07 -0.49 -3.36
CA ARG A 52 3.70 -0.34 -4.68
C ARG A 52 3.74 1.12 -5.13
N GLU A 53 2.66 1.87 -4.92
CA GLU A 53 2.59 3.29 -5.26
C GLU A 53 3.56 4.11 -4.41
N GLU A 54 3.58 3.88 -3.10
CA GLU A 54 4.52 4.51 -2.17
C GLU A 54 5.97 4.17 -2.52
N GLY A 55 6.26 2.88 -2.74
CA GLY A 55 7.61 2.44 -3.14
C GLY A 55 8.08 3.04 -4.46
N LEU A 56 7.19 3.17 -5.45
CA LEU A 56 7.51 3.83 -6.71
C LEU A 56 7.77 5.33 -6.52
N LYS A 57 6.93 6.01 -5.73
CA LYS A 57 7.07 7.44 -5.44
C LYS A 57 8.39 7.72 -4.72
N GLU A 58 8.68 6.99 -3.64
CA GLU A 58 9.93 7.15 -2.91
C GLU A 58 11.15 6.83 -3.77
N GLY A 59 11.06 5.78 -4.60
CA GLY A 59 12.14 5.40 -5.51
C GLY A 59 12.44 6.50 -6.54
N LEU A 60 11.39 7.13 -7.09
CA LEU A 60 11.53 8.23 -8.03
C LEU A 60 12.13 9.48 -7.35
N GLU A 61 11.63 9.84 -6.17
CA GLU A 61 12.12 11.00 -5.41
C GLU A 61 13.60 10.86 -5.04
N LYS A 62 13.99 9.70 -4.48
CA LYS A 62 15.41 9.38 -4.18
C LYS A 62 16.27 9.38 -5.45
N GLY A 63 15.73 8.90 -6.57
CA GLY A 63 16.42 8.91 -7.86
C GLY A 63 16.72 10.32 -8.36
N ILE A 64 15.73 11.21 -8.30
CA ILE A 64 15.87 12.62 -8.71
C ILE A 64 16.87 13.34 -7.81
N GLU A 65 16.75 13.22 -6.48
CA GLU A 65 17.67 13.86 -5.54
C GLU A 65 19.12 13.40 -5.76
N GLN A 66 19.32 12.09 -5.96
CA GLN A 66 20.64 11.53 -6.24
C GLN A 66 21.21 12.03 -7.57
N GLU A 67 20.37 12.15 -8.61
CA GLU A 67 20.78 12.69 -9.91
C GLU A 67 21.18 14.17 -9.80
N GLU A 68 20.40 14.99 -9.11
CA GLU A 68 20.70 16.41 -8.88
C GLU A 68 22.01 16.59 -8.13
N LYS A 69 22.22 15.82 -7.06
CA LYS A 69 23.49 15.82 -6.31
C LYS A 69 24.66 15.39 -7.19
N ASN A 70 24.50 14.36 -8.01
CA ASN A 70 25.55 13.89 -8.94
C ASN A 70 25.88 14.95 -10.00
N LYS A 71 24.87 15.67 -10.51
CA LYS A 71 25.07 16.79 -11.45
C LYS A 71 25.82 17.93 -10.78
N ALA A 72 25.46 18.32 -9.56
CA ALA A 72 26.16 19.35 -8.79
C ALA A 72 27.63 18.99 -8.57
N ILE A 73 27.90 17.74 -8.15
CA ILE A 73 29.27 17.22 -7.98
C ILE A 73 30.05 17.22 -9.30
N PHE A 74 29.44 16.75 -10.39
CA PHE A 74 30.08 16.73 -11.71
C PHE A 74 30.43 18.13 -12.20
N MET A 75 29.52 19.09 -12.04
CA MET A 75 29.78 20.50 -12.36
C MET A 75 30.92 21.05 -11.51
N ALA A 76 30.85 20.88 -10.19
CA ALA A 76 31.88 21.37 -9.27
C ALA A 76 33.28 20.81 -9.58
N LYS A 77 33.39 19.52 -9.94
CA LYS A 77 34.66 18.92 -10.40
C LYS A 77 35.21 19.62 -11.64
N ASN A 78 34.41 19.74 -12.69
CA ASN A 78 34.82 20.40 -13.92
C ASN A 78 35.16 21.89 -13.70
N MET A 79 34.51 22.53 -12.72
CA MET A 79 34.76 23.91 -12.36
C MET A 79 36.08 24.07 -11.61
N LYS A 80 36.35 23.17 -10.66
CA LYS A 80 37.60 23.10 -9.88
C LYS A 80 38.79 22.77 -10.78
N ASP A 81 38.61 21.85 -11.73
CA ASP A 81 39.63 21.50 -12.74
C ASP A 81 40.02 22.68 -13.66
N ARG A 82 39.23 23.75 -13.66
CA ARG A 82 39.47 25.01 -14.39
C ARG A 82 39.96 26.13 -13.49
N ASP A 83 40.39 25.80 -12.26
CA ASP A 83 40.88 26.74 -11.24
C ASP A 83 39.90 27.89 -10.94
N MET A 84 38.59 27.64 -11.02
CA MET A 84 37.58 28.63 -10.60
C MET A 84 37.56 28.81 -9.08
N ASP A 85 37.23 30.03 -8.65
CA ASP A 85 37.15 30.39 -7.23
C ASP A 85 36.17 29.49 -6.47
N LEU A 86 36.61 28.95 -5.33
CA LEU A 86 35.82 27.99 -4.55
C LEU A 86 34.50 28.59 -4.03
N ASN A 87 34.45 29.89 -3.72
CA ASN A 87 33.21 30.54 -3.30
C ASN A 87 32.23 30.64 -4.47
N LEU A 88 32.73 30.95 -5.67
CA LEU A 88 31.91 30.96 -6.88
C LEU A 88 31.37 29.56 -7.22
N ILE A 89 32.19 28.51 -7.10
CA ILE A 89 31.73 27.12 -7.29
C ILE A 89 30.64 26.78 -6.27
N SER A 90 30.83 27.17 -5.01
CA SER A 90 29.84 26.98 -3.94
C SER A 90 28.52 27.65 -4.25
N GLU A 91 28.55 28.90 -4.71
CA GLU A 91 27.36 29.66 -5.12
C GLU A 91 26.63 29.01 -6.30
N LEU A 92 27.35 28.53 -7.31
CA LEU A 92 26.76 27.97 -8.53
C LEU A 92 26.23 26.54 -8.38
N THR A 93 26.84 25.75 -7.50
CA THR A 93 26.52 24.31 -7.36
C THR A 93 25.71 23.99 -6.10
N GLY A 94 25.65 24.92 -5.15
CA GLY A 94 25.00 24.72 -3.86
C GLY A 94 25.79 23.81 -2.91
N LEU A 95 26.97 23.33 -3.31
CA LEU A 95 27.87 22.56 -2.45
C LEU A 95 28.61 23.49 -1.50
N SER A 96 28.90 23.01 -0.29
CA SER A 96 29.78 23.73 0.63
C SER A 96 31.22 23.77 0.12
N ILE A 97 31.97 24.80 0.53
CA ILE A 97 33.41 24.90 0.20
C ILE A 97 34.16 23.63 0.61
N GLN A 98 33.84 23.08 1.78
CA GLN A 98 34.45 21.84 2.28
C GLN A 98 34.12 20.62 1.39
N GLU A 99 32.90 20.51 0.87
CA GLU A 99 32.56 19.46 -0.10
C GLU A 99 33.39 19.62 -1.37
N ILE A 100 33.50 20.84 -1.91
CA ILE A 100 34.25 21.15 -3.13
C ILE A 100 35.75 20.88 -2.96
N GLU A 101 36.33 21.24 -1.81
CA GLU A 101 37.74 20.94 -1.48
C GLU A 101 38.02 19.44 -1.52
N ASN A 102 37.05 18.62 -1.10
CA ASN A 102 37.14 17.15 -1.05
C ASN A 102 36.80 16.45 -2.38
N LEU A 103 36.32 17.17 -3.40
CA LEU A 103 36.03 16.61 -4.74
C LEU A 103 37.29 16.31 -5.57
#